data_AF-A6J8G2-F1
#
_entry.id   AF-A6J8G2-F1
#
_cell.length_a   1.000
_cell.length_b   1.000
_cell.length_c   1.000
_cell.angle_alpha   90.00
_cell.angle_beta   90.00
_cell.angle_gamma   90.00
#
_symmetry.space_group_name_H-M   'P 1'
#
loop_
_entity.id
_entity.type
_entity.pdbx_description
1 polymer ?
#
loop_
_entity_poly.entity_id
_entity_poly.type
_entity_poly.pdbx_seq_one_letter_code
_entity_poly.pdbx_strand_id
1 'polypeptide(L)'
;MGVSSVLLCQGCAPWQGILLTASFLTCWHLSTTSQVTIELVPPQVVEGEDVLFLVHKLPENLIGFCWYKGSPIIKHGIALYEANTKVGVAGPMYSARETLYRNGSMLIHNVTQKDTGFYRLRIFNRHRERRSDVIRMVSEFLKRKKDSY
;
A
#
# COMPACT_ATOMS: atom_id res chain seq x y z
N MET A 1 50.61 -55.48 26.39
CA MET A 1 49.49 -55.75 25.45
C MET A 1 48.23 -55.88 26.30
N GLY A 2 47.16 -55.09 26.17
CA GLY A 2 46.81 -54.11 25.18
C GLY A 2 45.88 -53.04 25.76
N VAL A 3 46.04 -51.85 25.17
CA VAL A 3 45.12 -50.73 24.96
C VAL A 3 43.79 -50.66 25.72
N SER A 4 43.69 -49.58 26.49
CA SER A 4 42.47 -48.83 26.76
C SER A 4 41.90 -48.30 25.44
N SER A 5 40.59 -48.47 25.21
CA SER A 5 39.87 -47.83 24.11
C SER A 5 38.53 -47.33 24.61
N VAL A 6 38.54 -46.06 25.04
CA VAL A 6 37.38 -45.18 25.12
C VAL A 6 36.90 -44.96 23.68
N LEU A 7 35.84 -45.64 23.25
CA LEU A 7 35.13 -45.26 22.03
C LEU A 7 34.13 -44.15 22.38
N LEU A 8 34.69 -42.96 22.63
CA LEU A 8 33.96 -41.71 22.40
C LEU A 8 33.74 -41.64 20.88
N CYS A 9 32.51 -41.87 20.44
CA CYS A 9 32.07 -41.53 19.09
C CYS A 9 32.15 -40.01 18.90
N GLN A 10 33.36 -39.50 18.68
CA GLN A 10 33.60 -38.22 18.03
C GLN A 10 33.25 -38.40 16.56
N GLY A 11 32.06 -37.93 16.16
CA GLY A 11 31.64 -38.08 14.77
C GLY A 11 30.29 -37.51 14.40
N CYS A 12 29.73 -36.55 15.15
CA CYS A 12 28.60 -35.75 14.68
C CYS A 12 28.86 -34.30 15.07
N ALA A 13 29.67 -33.60 14.26
CA ALA A 13 29.74 -32.14 14.30
C ALA A 13 28.33 -31.54 14.09
N PRO A 14 28.06 -30.31 14.53
CA PRO A 14 26.74 -29.80 14.87
C PRO A 14 26.00 -29.28 13.63
N TRP A 15 25.71 -30.16 12.67
CA TRP A 15 25.03 -29.79 11.44
C TRP A 15 23.66 -29.13 11.71
N GLN A 16 22.97 -29.55 12.77
CA GLN A 16 21.71 -28.93 13.18
C GLN A 16 21.89 -27.49 13.68
N GLY A 17 22.97 -27.19 14.42
CA GLY A 17 23.26 -25.83 14.88
C GLY A 17 23.58 -24.91 13.71
N ILE A 18 24.41 -25.39 12.77
CA ILE A 18 24.79 -24.64 11.55
C ILE A 18 23.56 -24.39 10.66
N LEU A 19 22.72 -25.40 10.43
CA LEU A 19 21.47 -25.28 9.67
C LEU A 19 20.48 -24.32 10.35
N LEU A 20 20.38 -24.34 11.68
CA LEU A 20 19.52 -23.42 12.43
C LEU A 20 20.01 -21.97 12.25
N THR A 21 21.30 -21.70 12.43
CA THR A 21 21.86 -20.36 12.18
C THR A 21 21.72 -19.91 10.72
N ALA A 22 21.89 -20.80 9.75
CA ALA A 22 21.67 -20.51 8.34
C ALA A 22 20.17 -20.21 8.04
N SER A 23 19.25 -20.92 8.69
CA SER A 23 17.81 -20.68 8.59
C SER A 23 17.39 -19.34 9.22
N PHE A 24 17.97 -18.97 10.37
CA PHE A 24 17.71 -17.67 10.99
C PHE A 24 18.24 -16.51 10.14
N LEU A 25 19.45 -16.63 9.59
CA LEU A 25 20.04 -15.62 8.69
C LEU A 25 19.24 -15.44 7.39
N THR A 26 18.76 -16.53 6.81
CA THR A 26 17.92 -16.49 5.59
C THR A 26 16.52 -15.94 5.88
N CYS A 27 15.91 -16.26 7.02
CA CYS A 27 14.64 -15.68 7.45
C CYS A 27 14.76 -14.16 7.69
N TRP A 28 15.85 -13.72 8.31
CA TRP A 28 16.13 -12.30 8.54
C TRP A 28 16.28 -11.51 7.23
N HIS A 29 16.86 -12.12 6.19
CA HIS A 29 17.01 -11.52 4.87
C HIS A 29 15.73 -11.51 4.01
N LEU A 30 14.74 -12.37 4.32
CA LEU A 30 13.49 -12.46 3.55
C LEU A 30 12.42 -11.45 3.97
N SER A 31 12.59 -10.75 5.09
CA SER A 31 11.51 -9.98 5.74
C SER A 31 11.19 -8.60 5.15
N THR A 32 11.68 -8.23 3.95
CA THR A 32 11.38 -6.89 3.38
C THR A 32 10.51 -6.96 2.13
N THR A 33 9.33 -7.57 2.25
CA THR A 33 8.25 -7.27 1.29
C THR A 33 7.59 -5.96 1.70
N SER A 34 8.05 -4.86 1.10
CA SER A 34 7.46 -3.53 1.31
C SER A 34 6.02 -3.52 0.79
N GLN A 35 5.04 -3.50 1.70
CA GLN A 35 3.62 -3.38 1.34
C GLN A 35 3.30 -1.92 1.00
N VAL A 36 2.46 -1.74 -0.04
CA VAL A 36 1.91 -0.42 -0.39
C VAL A 36 1.02 0.05 0.74
N THR A 37 1.17 1.30 1.15
CA THR A 37 0.35 1.90 2.20
C THR A 37 -0.24 3.22 1.72
N ILE A 38 -1.46 3.52 2.16
CA ILE A 38 -2.14 4.79 1.88
C ILE A 38 -2.29 5.59 3.18
N GLU A 39 -2.09 6.90 3.10
CA GLU A 39 -2.33 7.88 4.17
C GLU A 39 -3.25 9.00 3.67
N LEU A 40 -4.01 9.63 4.57
CA LEU A 40 -4.75 10.86 4.27
C LEU A 40 -3.96 12.07 4.76
N VAL A 41 -3.80 13.06 3.88
CA VAL A 41 -3.11 14.32 4.19
C VAL A 41 -4.03 15.49 3.81
N PRO A 42 -4.57 16.25 4.77
CA PRO A 42 -4.47 16.04 6.21
C PRO A 42 -5.23 14.77 6.69
N PRO A 43 -4.88 14.19 7.86
CA PRO A 43 -5.58 13.02 8.42
C PRO A 43 -7.04 13.31 8.81
N GLN A 44 -7.31 14.53 9.27
CA GLN A 44 -8.66 15.04 9.51
C GLN A 44 -9.10 15.86 8.31
N VAL A 45 -10.20 15.44 7.70
CA VAL A 45 -10.71 16.07 6.48
C VAL A 45 -11.87 16.98 6.83
N VAL A 46 -11.81 18.23 6.41
CA VAL A 46 -12.87 19.22 6.61
C VAL A 46 -13.60 19.45 5.28
N GLU A 47 -14.91 19.63 5.33
CA GLU A 47 -15.68 19.97 4.14
C GLU A 47 -15.22 21.30 3.52
N GLY A 48 -15.10 21.32 2.20
CA GLY A 48 -14.61 22.45 1.41
C GLY A 48 -13.09 22.51 1.29
N GLU A 49 -12.35 21.70 2.04
CA GLU A 49 -10.89 21.60 1.93
C GLU A 49 -10.47 20.49 0.94
N ASP A 50 -9.19 20.49 0.60
CA ASP A 50 -8.59 19.46 -0.23
C ASP A 50 -8.06 18.31 0.63
N VAL A 51 -8.11 17.08 0.09
CA VAL A 51 -7.50 15.90 0.74
C VAL A 51 -6.67 15.09 -0.23
N LEU A 52 -5.45 14.77 0.18
CA LEU A 52 -4.55 13.90 -0.55
C LEU A 52 -4.59 12.48 0.03
N PHE A 53 -4.88 11.51 -0.83
CA PHE A 53 -4.65 10.10 -0.59
C PHE A 53 -3.19 9.80 -0.99
N LEU A 54 -2.27 9.95 -0.04
CA LEU A 54 -0.84 9.78 -0.24
C LEU A 54 -0.49 8.30 -0.29
N VAL A 55 0.14 7.86 -1.38
CA VAL A 55 0.55 6.46 -1.57
C VAL A 55 2.06 6.32 -1.34
N HIS A 56 2.43 5.38 -0.49
CA HIS A 56 3.81 5.02 -0.22
C HIS A 56 4.14 3.64 -0.79
N LYS A 57 5.44 3.43 -1.06
CA LYS A 57 6.00 2.13 -1.43
C LYS A 57 5.35 1.54 -2.70
N LEU A 58 5.00 2.41 -3.64
CA LEU A 58 4.47 1.99 -4.95
C LEU A 58 5.52 1.13 -5.68
N PRO A 59 5.15 -0.04 -6.24
CA PRO A 59 6.10 -0.89 -6.96
C PRO A 59 6.60 -0.23 -8.25
N GLU A 60 7.89 -0.39 -8.56
CA GLU A 60 8.50 0.16 -9.78
C GLU A 60 8.03 -0.54 -11.06
N ASN A 61 7.73 -1.84 -10.99
CA ASN A 61 7.31 -2.69 -12.13
C ASN A 61 5.81 -2.59 -12.45
N LEU A 62 5.26 -1.39 -12.30
CA LEU A 62 3.85 -1.04 -12.49
C LEU A 62 3.46 -1.07 -13.99
N ILE A 63 2.30 -1.67 -14.30
CA ILE A 63 1.59 -1.49 -15.56
C ILE A 63 0.63 -0.30 -15.45
N GLY A 64 -0.08 -0.20 -14.34
CA GLY A 64 -0.98 0.90 -14.02
C GLY A 64 -1.65 0.72 -12.66
N PHE A 65 -2.47 1.68 -12.27
CA PHE A 65 -3.29 1.58 -11.07
C PHE A 65 -4.66 2.22 -11.27
N CYS A 66 -5.64 1.80 -10.47
CA CYS A 66 -6.99 2.34 -10.51
C CYS A 66 -7.51 2.64 -9.11
N TRP A 67 -8.14 3.81 -8.97
CA TRP A 67 -8.83 4.23 -7.77
C TRP A 67 -10.32 3.93 -7.86
N TYR A 68 -10.90 3.45 -6.78
CA TYR A 68 -12.32 3.15 -6.65
C TYR A 68 -12.91 3.80 -5.40
N LYS A 69 -14.16 4.23 -5.50
CA LYS A 69 -14.98 4.59 -4.34
C LYS A 69 -15.77 3.36 -3.89
N GLY A 70 -15.40 2.78 -2.76
CA GLY A 70 -15.98 1.54 -2.25
C GLY A 70 -15.42 0.32 -2.98
N SER A 71 -16.30 -0.61 -3.37
CA SER A 71 -15.93 -1.90 -3.97
C SER A 71 -15.25 -1.74 -5.33
N PRO A 72 -14.25 -2.59 -5.69
CA PRO A 72 -13.47 -2.48 -6.93
C PRO A 72 -14.23 -3.03 -8.16
N ILE A 73 -15.44 -2.51 -8.38
CA ILE A 73 -16.30 -2.81 -9.52
C ILE A 73 -16.15 -1.66 -10.51
N ILE A 74 -16.23 -1.93 -11.81
CA ILE A 74 -16.03 -0.93 -12.88
C ILE A 74 -16.90 0.33 -12.66
N LYS A 75 -18.15 0.15 -12.24
CA LYS A 75 -19.11 1.25 -11.94
C LYS A 75 -18.65 2.19 -10.82
N HIS A 76 -17.72 1.76 -9.98
CA HIS A 76 -17.18 2.54 -8.86
C HIS A 76 -15.79 3.12 -9.15
N GLY A 77 -15.25 2.93 -10.36
CA GLY A 77 -13.95 3.46 -10.74
C GLY A 77 -13.98 4.98 -10.77
N ILE A 78 -13.03 5.61 -10.08
CA ILE A 78 -12.82 7.05 -10.10
C ILE A 78 -11.93 7.40 -11.27
N ALA A 79 -10.77 6.75 -11.36
CA ALA A 79 -9.83 6.98 -12.44
C ALA A 79 -8.83 5.82 -12.58
N LEU A 80 -8.30 5.64 -13.78
CA LEU A 80 -7.27 4.68 -14.15
C LEU A 80 -6.02 5.45 -14.61
N TYR A 81 -4.85 5.02 -14.18
CA TYR A 81 -3.57 5.50 -14.70
C TYR A 81 -2.81 4.37 -15.37
N GLU A 82 -2.37 4.58 -16.60
CA GLU A 82 -1.52 3.66 -17.33
C GLU A 82 -0.07 4.15 -17.29
N ALA A 83 0.83 3.34 -16.71
CA ALA A 83 2.20 3.75 -16.44
C ALA A 83 3.06 3.85 -17.72
N ASN A 84 2.80 2.99 -18.70
CA ASN A 84 3.56 2.95 -19.96
C ASN A 84 3.33 4.21 -20.80
N THR A 85 2.06 4.59 -20.98
CA THR A 85 1.65 5.76 -21.78
C THR A 85 1.63 7.05 -20.96
N LYS A 86 1.69 6.94 -19.62
CA LYS A 86 1.56 8.04 -18.66
C LYS A 86 0.22 8.79 -18.79
N VAL A 87 -0.82 8.08 -19.21
CA VAL A 87 -2.16 8.61 -19.44
C VAL A 87 -3.07 8.28 -18.26
N GLY A 88 -3.83 9.27 -17.81
CA GLY A 88 -4.95 9.11 -16.89
C GLY A 88 -6.28 9.06 -17.65
N VAL A 89 -7.17 8.16 -17.26
CA VAL A 89 -8.51 8.01 -17.82
C VAL A 89 -9.54 8.13 -16.70
N ALA A 90 -10.51 9.03 -16.87
CA ALA A 90 -11.61 9.21 -15.94
C ALA A 90 -12.54 7.97 -15.94
N GLY A 91 -12.97 7.57 -14.74
CA GLY A 91 -13.93 6.50 -14.53
C GLY A 91 -15.35 7.01 -14.27
N PRO A 92 -16.33 6.10 -14.09
CA PRO A 92 -17.73 6.48 -13.88
C PRO A 92 -18.02 7.33 -12.62
N MET A 93 -17.16 7.23 -11.59
CA MET A 93 -17.26 8.02 -10.36
C MET A 93 -16.39 9.28 -10.37
N TYR A 94 -15.76 9.61 -11.49
CA TYR A 94 -14.99 10.84 -11.62
C TYR A 94 -15.92 12.06 -11.48
N SER A 95 -15.62 12.94 -10.52
CA SER A 95 -16.41 14.14 -10.25
C SER A 95 -15.76 15.42 -10.78
N ALA A 96 -14.67 15.28 -11.56
CA ALA A 96 -13.83 16.38 -12.03
C ALA A 96 -13.12 17.17 -10.92
N ARG A 97 -13.19 16.66 -9.69
CA ARG A 97 -12.46 17.20 -8.52
C ARG A 97 -11.24 16.36 -8.17
N GLU A 98 -11.10 15.19 -8.79
CA GLU A 98 -10.00 14.28 -8.51
C GLU A 98 -8.82 14.52 -9.45
N THR A 99 -7.61 14.63 -8.88
CA THR A 99 -6.36 14.72 -9.63
C THR A 99 -5.50 13.50 -9.32
N LEU A 100 -5.11 12.74 -10.35
CA LEU A 100 -4.21 11.59 -10.21
C LEU A 100 -2.75 11.98 -10.36
N TYR A 101 -1.90 11.41 -9.50
CA TYR A 101 -0.45 11.56 -9.56
C TYR A 101 0.23 10.26 -9.96
N ARG A 102 1.37 10.37 -10.65
CA ARG A 102 2.15 9.21 -11.14
C ARG A 102 2.64 8.29 -10.03
N ASN A 103 2.78 8.82 -8.82
CA ASN A 103 3.17 8.06 -7.62
C ASN A 103 2.00 7.24 -7.01
N GLY A 104 0.86 7.15 -7.69
CA GLY A 104 -0.32 6.42 -7.22
C GLY A 104 -1.26 7.27 -6.37
N SER A 105 -0.81 8.44 -5.90
CA SER A 105 -1.61 9.30 -5.04
C SER A 105 -2.77 9.94 -5.80
N MET A 106 -3.83 10.30 -5.08
CA MET A 106 -5.00 10.98 -5.64
C MET A 106 -5.36 12.14 -4.72
N LEU A 107 -5.54 13.33 -5.29
CA LEU A 107 -6.07 14.51 -4.59
C LEU A 107 -7.54 14.64 -4.91
N ILE A 108 -8.38 14.94 -3.92
CA ILE A 108 -9.77 15.35 -4.13
C ILE A 108 -9.88 16.80 -3.67
N HIS A 109 -10.28 17.68 -4.59
CA HIS A 109 -10.50 19.08 -4.28
C HIS A 109 -11.90 19.33 -3.69
N ASN A 110 -12.01 20.31 -2.79
CA ASN A 110 -13.27 20.76 -2.20
C ASN A 110 -14.15 19.58 -1.74
N VAL A 111 -13.65 18.82 -0.75
CA VAL A 111 -14.31 17.62 -0.22
C VAL A 111 -15.70 17.96 0.31
N THR A 112 -16.67 17.08 0.07
CA THR A 112 -18.06 17.20 0.57
C THR A 112 -18.44 15.99 1.42
N GLN A 113 -19.57 16.06 2.13
CA GLN A 113 -20.12 14.90 2.83
C GLN A 113 -20.34 13.67 1.97
N LYS A 114 -20.67 13.88 0.69
CA LYS A 114 -20.89 12.78 -0.25
C LYS A 114 -19.60 12.02 -0.54
N ASP A 115 -18.44 12.60 -0.26
CA ASP A 115 -17.14 11.99 -0.51
C ASP A 115 -16.71 11.04 0.62
N THR A 116 -17.25 11.20 1.84
CA THR A 116 -16.98 10.26 2.94
C THR A 116 -17.27 8.82 2.53
N GLY A 117 -16.35 7.91 2.85
CA GLY A 117 -16.47 6.50 2.51
C GLY A 117 -15.14 5.78 2.43
N PHE A 118 -15.22 4.54 1.95
CA PHE A 118 -14.03 3.74 1.67
C PHE A 118 -13.50 4.03 0.28
N TYR A 119 -12.19 4.14 0.17
CA TYR A 119 -11.48 4.25 -1.09
C TYR A 119 -10.54 3.08 -1.23
N ARG A 120 -10.37 2.59 -2.45
CA ARG A 120 -9.54 1.44 -2.74
C ARG A 120 -8.62 1.75 -3.91
N LEU A 121 -7.33 1.53 -3.69
CA LEU A 121 -6.31 1.55 -4.74
C LEU A 121 -6.07 0.12 -5.20
N ARG A 122 -6.13 -0.10 -6.52
CA ARG A 122 -5.74 -1.38 -7.14
C ARG A 122 -4.53 -1.15 -8.02
N ILE A 123 -3.49 -1.95 -7.80
CA ILE A 123 -2.23 -1.88 -8.50
C ILE A 123 -2.11 -3.09 -9.44
N PHE A 124 -1.68 -2.83 -10.66
CA PHE A 124 -1.42 -3.85 -11.67
C PHE A 124 0.08 -3.87 -11.96
N ASN A 125 0.75 -4.99 -11.68
CA ASN A 125 2.16 -5.19 -12.00
C ASN A 125 2.35 -6.24 -13.11
N ARG A 126 3.56 -6.30 -13.67
CA ARG A 126 3.91 -7.25 -14.73
C ARG A 126 3.85 -8.72 -14.29
N HIS A 127 4.02 -9.00 -13.01
CA HIS A 127 3.96 -10.36 -12.46
C HIS A 127 2.52 -10.83 -12.14
N ARG A 128 1.49 -10.10 -12.58
CA ARG A 128 0.05 -10.37 -12.33
C ARG A 128 -0.34 -10.39 -10.85
N GLU A 129 0.52 -9.91 -9.95
CA GLU A 129 0.18 -9.71 -8.56
C GLU A 129 -0.75 -8.50 -8.45
N ARG A 130 -2.00 -8.75 -8.02
CA ARG A 130 -2.96 -7.70 -7.76
C ARG A 130 -2.83 -7.29 -6.30
N ARG A 131 -2.02 -6.28 -6.03
CA ARG A 131 -2.03 -5.62 -4.73
C ARG A 131 -3.18 -4.62 -4.67
N SER A 132 -3.93 -4.65 -3.59
CA SER A 132 -4.97 -3.68 -3.30
C SER A 132 -4.78 -3.19 -1.88
N ASP A 133 -4.99 -1.89 -1.68
CA ASP A 133 -5.02 -1.31 -0.35
C ASP A 133 -6.30 -0.46 -0.20
N VAL A 134 -6.79 -0.35 1.03
CA VAL A 134 -8.07 0.28 1.36
C VAL A 134 -7.87 1.29 2.46
N ILE A 135 -8.37 2.49 2.24
CA ILE A 135 -8.40 3.53 3.27
C ILE A 135 -9.83 4.04 3.45
N ARG A 136 -10.18 4.39 4.68
CA ARG A 136 -11.46 5.02 5.00
C ARG A 136 -11.23 6.50 5.17
N MET A 137 -11.90 7.31 4.35
CA MET A 137 -12.00 8.74 4.57
C MET A 137 -13.27 9.05 5.36
N VAL A 138 -13.12 9.84 6.40
CA VAL A 138 -14.22 10.40 7.19
C VAL A 138 -14.02 11.90 7.23
N SER A 139 -14.99 12.67 6.76
CA SER A 139 -14.95 14.12 6.88
C SER A 139 -15.62 14.57 8.18
N GLU A 140 -14.98 15.46 8.93
CA GLU A 140 -15.54 16.13 10.10
C GLU A 140 -16.28 17.40 9.69
N PHE A 141 -17.53 17.57 10.14
CA PHE A 141 -18.37 18.75 9.88
C PHE A 141 -18.27 19.81 10.98
N LEU A 142 -17.12 19.91 11.65
CA LEU A 142 -16.96 20.82 12.76
C LEU A 142 -16.81 22.26 12.25
N LYS A 143 -17.95 22.97 12.30
CA LYS A 143 -18.14 24.42 12.49
C LYS A 143 -16.85 25.21 12.32
N ARG A 144 -16.73 25.90 11.19
CA ARG A 144 -16.00 27.18 11.17
C ARG A 144 -16.70 28.11 12.17
N LYS A 145 -16.28 28.10 13.44
CA LYS A 145 -16.62 29.14 14.40
C LYS A 145 -15.31 29.72 14.91
N LYS A 146 -14.84 30.70 14.13
CA LYS A 146 -14.33 31.97 14.64
C LYS A 146 -13.19 31.87 15.66
N ASP A 147 -11.98 31.59 15.17
CA ASP A 147 -10.74 31.99 15.84
C ASP A 147 -9.80 32.60 14.79
N SER A 148 -10.11 33.82 14.38
CA SER A 148 -9.15 34.79 13.86
C SER A 148 -9.78 36.17 14.01
N TYR A 149 -9.54 36.76 15.18
CA TYR A 149 -9.56 38.21 15.39
C TYR A 149 -8.13 38.71 15.22
#